data_AF-A0A842NMN5-F1
#
_entry.id   AF-A0A842NMN5-F1
#
_cell.length_a   1.000
_cell.length_b   1.000
_cell.length_c   1.000
_cell.angle_alpha   90.00
_cell.angle_beta   90.00
_cell.angle_gamma   90.00
#
_symmetry.space_group_name_H-M   'P 1'
#
loop_
_entity.id
_entity.type
_entity.pdbx_description
1 polymer ?
#
loop_
_entity_poly.entity_id
_entity_poly.type
_entity_poly.pdbx_seq_one_letter_code
_entity_poly.pdbx_strand_id
1 'polypeptide(L)' 'MAEKVAKAGVKKENGYLYFVDKQGDVSRAKMSRGGGKKGKQPTQKVAKVGVKKQAGYLYFVDKQGDVSRAKMARGRR' A
#
# COMPACT_ATOMS: atom_id res chain seq x y z
N MET A 1 -15.99 5.00 2.87
CA MET A 1 -15.32 4.86 4.19
C MET A 1 -14.26 3.79 4.08
N ALA A 2 -13.08 4.00 4.66
CA ALA A 2 -12.03 2.99 4.73
C ALA A 2 -12.07 2.30 6.09
N GLU A 3 -11.76 1.01 6.13
CA GLU A 3 -11.76 0.19 7.34
C GLU A 3 -10.35 -0.34 7.58
N LYS A 4 -9.88 -0.24 8.83
CA LYS A 4 -8.61 -0.84 9.25
C LYS A 4 -8.79 -2.36 9.39
N VAL A 5 -7.94 -3.11 8.72
CA VAL A 5 -8.02 -4.59 8.71
C VAL A 5 -6.84 -5.26 9.41
N ALA A 6 -5.71 -4.57 9.55
CA ALA A 6 -4.58 -5.07 10.31
C ALA A 6 -3.70 -3.94 10.82
N LYS A 7 -3.18 -4.10 12.04
CA LYS A 7 -2.16 -3.21 12.60
C LYS A 7 -0.81 -3.58 11.99
N ALA A 8 -0.11 -2.60 11.43
CA ALA A 8 1.22 -2.77 10.85
C ALA A 8 2.25 -1.87 11.53
N GLY A 9 1.84 -0.74 12.11
CA GLY A 9 2.74 0.15 12.86
C GLY A 9 3.88 0.74 12.03
N VAL A 10 3.70 0.87 10.71
CA VAL A 10 4.76 1.29 9.80
C VAL A 10 4.96 2.79 9.88
N LYS A 11 6.16 3.23 10.25
CA LYS A 11 6.57 4.63 10.17
C LYS A 11 6.85 5.00 8.71
N LYS A 12 6.12 6.00 8.21
CA LYS A 12 6.30 6.48 6.84
C LYS A 12 7.47 7.46 6.77
N GLU A 13 8.40 7.19 5.88
CA GLU A 13 9.54 8.04 5.59
C GLU A 13 9.29 8.86 4.33
N ASN A 14 9.78 10.10 4.34
CA ASN A 14 9.66 11.00 3.20
C ASN A 14 10.42 10.45 1.99
N GLY A 15 9.81 10.56 0.80
CA GLY A 15 10.41 10.08 -0.45
C GLY A 15 10.15 8.60 -0.76
N TYR A 16 9.37 7.91 0.06
CA TYR A 16 8.93 6.53 -0.19
C TYR A 16 7.41 6.45 -0.41
N LEU A 17 7.02 5.53 -1.29
CA LEU A 17 5.64 5.08 -1.45
C LEU A 17 5.46 3.79 -0.67
N TYR A 18 4.42 3.73 0.17
CA TYR A 18 4.07 2.56 0.98
C TYR A 18 2.80 1.92 0.44
N PHE A 19 2.80 0.60 0.28
CA PHE A 19 1.69 -0.14 -0.30
C PHE A 19 1.64 -1.57 0.24
N VAL A 20 0.49 -2.23 0.05
CA VAL A 20 0.31 -3.65 0.38
C VAL A 20 0.66 -4.49 -0.84
N ASP A 21 1.67 -5.36 -0.74
CA ASP A 21 2.16 -6.17 -1.85
C ASP A 21 1.25 -7.37 -2.16
N LYS A 22 1.66 -8.22 -3.12
CA LYS A 22 0.86 -9.39 -3.54
C LYS A 22 0.70 -10.45 -2.45
N GLN A 23 1.62 -10.49 -1.48
CA GLN A 23 1.60 -11.44 -0.35
C GLN A 23 0.75 -10.92 0.82
N GLY A 24 0.23 -9.69 0.72
CA GLY A 24 -0.54 -9.07 1.80
C GLY A 24 0.33 -8.38 2.85
N ASP A 25 1.61 -8.17 2.55
CA ASP A 25 2.58 -7.52 3.43
C ASP A 25 2.75 -6.05 3.07
N VAL A 26 3.28 -5.25 4.00
CA VAL A 26 3.59 -3.84 3.72
C VAL A 26 4.99 -3.74 3.15
N SER A 27 5.06 -3.15 1.97
CA SER A 27 6.29 -2.88 1.24
C SER A 27 6.40 -1.40 0.88
N ARG A 28 7.63 -0.92 0.69
CA ARG A 28 7.94 0.44 0.25
C ARG A 28 8.79 0.46 -1.01
N ALA A 29 8.65 1.52 -1.80
CA ALA A 29 9.51 1.80 -2.95
C ALA A 29 9.91 3.28 -2.97
N LYS A 30 11.09 3.60 -3.51
CA LYS A 30 11.49 5.00 -3.69
C LYS A 30 10.55 5.68 -4.69
N MET A 31 10.01 6.83 -4.32
CA MET A 31 9.05 7.56 -5.14
C MET A 31 9.77 8.09 -6.40
N SER A 32 9.29 7.75 -7.60
CA SER A 32 9.79 8.37 -8.83
C SER A 32 9.32 9.83 -8.87
N ARG A 33 10.25 10.76 -8.69
CA ARG A 33 10.05 12.20 -8.86
C ARG A 33 10.57 12.58 -10.25
N GLY A 34 9.73 13.18 -11.08
CA GLY A 34 10.06 13.52 -12.47
C GLY A 34 9.62 12.41 -13.44
N GLY A 35 8.90 12.79 -14.49
CA GLY A 35 8.21 11.93 -15.48
C GLY A 35 9.07 10.96 -16.31
N GLY A 36 10.20 10.51 -15.79
CA GLY A 36 10.97 9.39 -16.34
C GLY A 36 10.19 8.08 -16.30
N LYS A 37 10.58 7.15 -17.18
CA LYS A 37 9.95 5.83 -17.31
C LYS A 37 9.85 5.17 -15.92
N LYS A 38 8.65 4.75 -15.54
CA LYS A 38 8.36 3.94 -14.34
C LYS A 38 9.00 2.55 -14.50
N GLY A 39 10.33 2.47 -14.41
CA GLY A 39 11.02 1.20 -14.24
C GLY A 39 10.59 0.53 -12.94
N LYS A 40 10.79 -0.79 -12.82
CA LYS A 40 10.56 -1.53 -11.57
C LYS A 40 11.55 -1.00 -10.51
N GLN A 41 11.12 0.00 -9.75
CA GLN A 41 11.89 0.45 -8.59
C GLN A 41 12.02 -0.71 -7.60
N PRO A 42 13.19 -0.90 -6.98
CA PRO A 42 13.35 -1.94 -5.97
C PRO A 42 12.35 -1.72 -4.83
N THR A 43 11.61 -2.77 -4.50
CA THR A 43 10.63 -2.76 -3.41
C THR A 43 11.23 -3.46 -2.20
N GLN A 44 11.15 -2.83 -1.03
CA GLN A 44 11.58 -3.41 0.22
C GLN A 44 10.36 -3.72 1.10
N LYS A 45 10.27 -4.96 1.59
CA LYS A 45 9.28 -5.34 2.60
C LYS A 45 9.67 -4.73 3.94
N VAL A 46 8.74 -4.05 4.60
CA VAL A 46 8.99 -3.35 5.87
C VAL A 46 8.15 -3.88 7.03
N ALA A 47 7.03 -4.56 6.74
CA ALA A 47 6.28 -5.28 7.76
C ALA A 47 5.60 -6.51 7.14
N LYS A 48 5.69 -7.64 7.84
CA LYS A 48 4.99 -8.88 7.50
C LYS A 48 3.65 -8.88 8.23
N VAL A 49 2.56 -8.84 7.48
CA VAL A 49 1.19 -8.69 7.99
C VAL A 49 0.29 -9.82 7.49
N GLY A 50 0.49 -10.31 6.26
CA GLY A 50 -0.26 -11.44 5.72
C GLY A 50 -1.75 -11.17 5.46
N VAL A 51 -2.11 -9.94 5.08
CA VAL A 51 -3.52 -9.59 4.83
C VAL A 51 -4.05 -10.30 3.59
N LYS A 52 -5.13 -11.08 3.74
CA LYS A 52 -5.85 -11.70 2.62
C LYS A 52 -6.65 -10.64 1.85
N LYS A 53 -6.25 -10.39 0.61
CA LYS A 53 -6.94 -9.42 -0.26
C LYS A 53 -8.24 -10.01 -0.78
N GLN A 54 -9.34 -9.32 -0.51
CA GLN A 54 -10.66 -9.63 -1.08
C GLN A 54 -10.92 -8.82 -2.35
N ALA A 55 -11.54 -9.47 -3.33
CA ALA A 55 -11.97 -8.82 -4.57
C ALA A 55 -12.93 -7.65 -4.29
N GLY A 56 -12.84 -6.59 -5.08
CA GLY A 56 -13.69 -5.40 -4.90
C GLY A 56 -13.18 -4.39 -3.87
N TYR A 57 -12.03 -4.64 -3.23
CA TYR A 57 -11.41 -3.72 -2.26
C TYR A 57 -10.00 -3.29 -2.69
N LEU A 58 -9.69 -2.02 -2.45
CA LEU A 58 -8.35 -1.47 -2.50
C LEU A 58 -7.71 -1.56 -1.12
N TYR A 59 -6.49 -2.07 -1.04
CA TYR A 59 -5.71 -2.19 0.20
C TYR A 59 -4.55 -1.20 0.17
N PHE A 60 -4.36 -0.46 1.25
CA PHE A 60 -3.35 0.59 1.35
C PHE A 60 -2.90 0.79 2.80
N VAL A 61 -1.78 1.49 2.96
CA VAL A 61 -1.28 1.89 4.29
C VAL A 61 -1.86 3.26 4.64
N ASP A 62 -2.62 3.35 5.73
CA ASP A 62 -3.30 4.58 6.15
C ASP A 62 -2.35 5.61 6.81
N LYS A 63 -2.90 6.72 7.30
CA LYS A 63 -2.12 7.79 7.96
C LYS A 63 -1.45 7.34 9.26
N GLN A 64 -1.99 6.31 9.93
CA GLN A 64 -1.47 5.78 11.18
C GLN A 64 -0.39 4.71 10.96
N GLY A 65 -0.14 4.34 9.69
CA GLY A 65 0.85 3.32 9.35
C GLY A 65 0.29 1.90 9.37
N ASP A 66 -1.04 1.76 9.39
CA ASP A 66 -1.72 0.47 9.45
C ASP A 66 -2.32 0.08 8.09
N VAL A 67 -2.66 -1.20 7.92
CA VAL A 67 -3.28 -1.68 6.69
C VAL A 67 -4.78 -1.47 6.77
N SER A 68 -5.29 -0.69 5.83
CA SER A 68 -6.70 -0.37 5.67
C SER A 68 -7.18 -0.77 4.28
N ARG A 69 -8.49 -1.03 4.17
CA ARG A 69 -9.17 -1.33 2.92
C ARG A 69 -10.29 -0.34 2.64
N ALA A 70 -10.57 -0.09 1.37
CA ALA A 70 -11.75 0.65 0.94
C ALA A 70 -12.41 -0.07 -0.25
N LYS A 71 -13.73 -0.02 -0.34
CA LYS A 71 -14.45 -0.55 -1.50
C LYS A 71 -14.00 0.22 -2.74
N MET A 72 -13.55 -0.50 -3.77
CA MET A 72 -13.14 0.13 -5.02
C MET A 72 -14.36 0.80 -5.66
N ALA A 73 -14.22 2.06 -6.06
CA ALA A 73 -15.14 2.66 -7.00
C ALA A 73 -14.94 1.92 -8.33
N ARG A 74 -15.89 1.05 -8.72
CA ARG A 74 -15.95 0.55 -10.09
C ARG A 74 -16.10 1.77 -11.01
N GLY A 75 -15.38 1.77 -12.13
CA GLY A 75 -15.09 2.93 -12.97
C GLY A 75 -16.20 3.97 -13.06
N ARG A 76 -15.80 5.26 -13.00
CA ARG A 76 -16.61 6.34 -13.55
C ARG A 76 -17.08 5.90 -14.94
N ARG A 77 -18.40 5.87 -15.14
CA ARG A 77 -19.01 5.89 -16.46
C ARG A 77 -18.73 7.25 -17.10
#